data_AF-A0A6J7NII0-F1
#
_entry.id   AF-A0A6J7NII0-F1
#
_cell.length_a   1.000
_cell.length_b   1.000
_cell.length_c   1.000
_cell.angle_alpha   90.00
_cell.angle_beta   90.00
_cell.angle_gamma   90.00
#
_symmetry.space_group_name_H-M   'P 1'
#
loop_
_entity.id
_entity.type
_entity.pdbx_description
1 polymer ?
#
loop_
_entity_poly.entity_id
_entity_poly.type
_entity_poly.pdbx_seq_one_letter_code
_entity_poly.pdbx_strand_id
1 'polypeptide(L)'
;MFIGSNAGQAKVSGWVFNARANPEGFVEVDGQHFRAQFVKATDGDRDELYARLVSIWKAYALYEQNAERYIPVFRAIVAEAVLASALPSMG
;
A
#
# COMPACT_ATOMS: atom_id res chain seq x y z
N MET A 1 5.86 -2.64 -0.74
CA MET A 1 5.41 -1.32 -0.22
C MET A 1 4.15 -0.93 -0.97
N PHE A 2 3.16 -0.37 -0.29
CA PHE A 2 1.87 0.03 -0.86
C PHE A 2 1.63 1.52 -0.65
N ILE A 3 1.12 2.21 -1.67
CA ILE A 3 1.00 3.68 -1.70
C ILE A 3 -0.45 4.08 -1.90
N GLY A 4 -1.03 4.77 -0.91
CA GLY A 4 -2.40 5.27 -0.96
C GLY A 4 -2.56 6.53 -1.82
N SER A 5 -1.99 6.53 -3.03
CA SER A 5 -1.91 7.72 -3.89
C SER A 5 -3.27 8.08 -4.50
N ASN A 6 -4.08 7.09 -4.88
CA ASN A 6 -5.31 7.29 -5.65
C ASN A 6 -5.09 8.21 -6.88
N ALA A 7 -3.99 8.02 -7.61
CA ALA A 7 -3.59 8.87 -8.73
C ALA A 7 -3.53 10.38 -8.42
N GLY A 8 -3.25 10.75 -7.16
CA GLY A 8 -3.17 12.14 -6.72
C GLY A 8 -4.54 12.80 -6.51
N GLN A 9 -5.63 12.04 -6.43
CA GLN A 9 -6.94 12.60 -6.10
C GLN A 9 -7.02 13.03 -4.62
N ALA A 10 -7.81 14.07 -4.34
CA ALA A 10 -8.12 14.50 -2.98
C ALA A 10 -8.71 13.38 -2.09
N LYS A 11 -9.47 12.45 -2.69
CA LYS A 11 -10.00 11.29 -1.97
C LYS A 11 -8.93 10.20 -1.79
N VAL A 12 -8.87 9.63 -0.59
CA VAL A 12 -8.00 8.48 -0.26
C VAL A 12 -8.56 7.18 -0.86
N SER A 13 -7.68 6.29 -1.33
CA SER A 13 -8.08 4.96 -1.84
C SER A 13 -8.85 4.15 -0.80
N GLY A 14 -9.90 3.45 -1.22
CA GLY A 14 -10.76 2.64 -0.33
C GLY A 14 -9.98 1.63 0.53
N TRP A 15 -9.01 0.96 -0.06
CA TRP A 15 -8.19 -0.04 0.64
C TRP A 15 -7.43 0.51 1.84
N VAL A 16 -7.09 1.82 1.85
CA VAL A 16 -6.39 2.46 2.97
C VAL A 16 -7.26 2.45 4.23
N PHE A 17 -8.57 2.62 4.08
CA PHE A 17 -9.49 2.52 5.20
C PHE A 17 -9.55 1.08 5.72
N ASN A 18 -9.60 0.11 4.81
CA ASN A 18 -9.58 -1.31 5.16
C ASN A 18 -8.30 -1.67 5.93
N ALA A 19 -7.11 -1.28 5.42
CA ALA A 19 -5.84 -1.57 6.08
C ALA A 19 -5.68 -0.90 7.46
N ARG A 20 -6.31 0.26 7.68
CA ARG A 20 -6.33 0.92 9.00
C ARG A 20 -7.26 0.22 9.99
N ALA A 21 -8.38 -0.30 9.51
CA ALA A 21 -9.38 -0.98 10.34
C ALA A 21 -9.01 -2.45 10.62
N ASN A 22 -8.45 -3.13 9.62
CA ASN A 22 -7.98 -4.50 9.68
C ASN A 22 -6.66 -4.61 8.90
N PRO A 23 -5.50 -4.63 9.59
CA PRO A 23 -4.21 -4.64 8.94
C PRO A 23 -3.84 -6.00 8.34
N GLU A 24 -4.59 -7.06 8.63
CA GLU A 24 -4.36 -8.40 8.08
C GLU A 24 -4.96 -8.54 6.68
N GLY A 25 -4.22 -9.16 5.77
CA GLY A 25 -4.71 -9.45 4.43
C GLY A 25 -3.77 -10.36 3.65
N PHE A 26 -3.90 -10.30 2.32
CA PHE A 26 -3.12 -11.12 1.41
C PHE A 26 -2.50 -10.24 0.33
N VAL A 27 -1.31 -10.62 -0.13
CA VAL A 27 -0.67 -10.04 -1.31
C VAL A 27 -0.38 -11.14 -2.31
N GLU A 28 -0.52 -10.82 -3.59
CA GLU A 28 -0.05 -11.67 -4.68
C GLU A 28 1.22 -11.06 -5.27
N VAL A 29 2.26 -11.87 -5.39
CA VAL A 29 3.53 -11.52 -6.03
C VAL A 29 3.89 -12.66 -6.95
N ASP A 30 4.01 -12.36 -8.25
CA ASP A 30 4.38 -13.34 -9.30
C ASP A 30 3.55 -14.64 -9.26
N GLY A 31 2.23 -14.52 -9.01
CA GLY A 31 1.29 -15.64 -8.94
C GLY A 31 1.33 -16.44 -7.63
N GLN A 32 2.16 -16.05 -6.67
CA GLN A 32 2.18 -16.63 -5.32
C GLN A 32 1.44 -15.72 -4.34
N HIS A 33 0.64 -16.32 -3.47
CA HIS A 33 -0.10 -15.59 -2.45
C HIS A 33 0.62 -15.69 -1.10
N PHE A 34 0.64 -14.59 -0.37
CA PHE A 34 1.25 -14.51 0.97
C PHE A 34 0.26 -13.88 1.94
N ARG A 35 0.23 -14.39 3.18
CA ARG A 35 -0.35 -13.61 4.28
C ARG A 35 0.50 -12.36 4.50
N ALA A 36 -0.16 -11.24 4.73
CA ALA A 36 0.52 -9.98 4.94
C ALA A 36 -0.17 -9.13 6.00
N GLN A 37 0.65 -8.46 6.80
CA GLN A 37 0.19 -7.36 7.65
C GLN A 37 0.59 -6.02 7.04
N PHE A 38 -0.38 -5.12 6.88
CA PHE A 38 -0.20 -3.78 6.32
C PHE A 38 -0.01 -2.75 7.43
N VAL A 39 1.24 -2.37 7.68
CA VAL A 39 1.60 -1.40 8.73
C VAL A 39 1.84 -0.04 8.08
N LYS A 40 1.15 1.00 8.55
CA LYS A 40 1.39 2.37 8.10
C LYS A 40 2.83 2.76 8.49
N ALA A 41 3.59 3.27 7.53
CA ALA A 41 4.92 3.83 7.80
C ALA A 41 4.80 5.07 8.72
N THR A 42 5.78 5.23 9.61
CA THR A 42 5.98 6.49 10.36
C THR A 42 6.34 7.62 9.40
N ASP A 43 6.25 8.87 9.82
CA ASP A 43 6.46 10.00 8.89
C ASP A 43 7.87 10.00 8.28
N GLY A 44 8.91 9.74 9.09
CA GLY A 44 10.29 9.62 8.60
C GLY A 44 10.48 8.42 7.66
N ASP A 45 9.98 7.24 8.05
CA ASP A 45 10.02 6.06 7.17
C ASP A 45 9.26 6.28 5.87
N ARG A 46 8.13 6.99 5.92
CA ARG A 46 7.29 7.27 4.78
C ARG A 46 8.02 8.13 3.78
N ASP A 47 8.63 9.23 4.22
CA ASP A 47 9.25 10.21 3.32
C ASP A 47 10.43 9.59 2.58
N GLU A 48 11.26 8.80 3.26
CA GLU A 48 12.33 8.03 2.62
C GLU A 48 11.80 7.05 1.58
N LEU A 49 10.76 6.31 1.94
CA LEU A 49 10.13 5.33 1.06
C LEU A 49 9.46 6.00 -0.15
N TYR A 50 8.82 7.15 0.04
CA TYR A 50 8.18 7.91 -1.02
C TYR A 50 9.21 8.53 -1.96
N ALA A 51 10.32 9.05 -1.43
CA ALA A 51 11.43 9.55 -2.25
C ALA A 51 12.03 8.43 -3.14
N ARG A 52 12.22 7.23 -2.58
CA ARG A 52 12.65 6.05 -3.36
C ARG A 52 11.64 5.72 -4.47
N LEU A 53 10.34 5.74 -4.17
CA LEU A 53 9.30 5.53 -5.18
C LEU A 53 9.38 6.56 -6.31
N VAL A 54 9.52 7.84 -5.98
CA VAL A 54 9.63 8.94 -6.97
C VAL A 54 10.85 8.76 -7.87
N SER A 55 11.97 8.25 -7.32
CA SER A 55 13.18 7.97 -8.11
C SER A 55 12.96 6.90 -9.19
N ILE A 56 12.04 5.97 -8.95
CA ILE A 56 11.68 4.89 -9.89
C ILE A 56 10.55 5.36 -10.82
N TRP A 57 9.51 5.99 -10.26
CA TRP A 57 8.30 6.43 -10.94
C TRP A 57 7.99 7.90 -10.67
N LYS A 58 8.54 8.78 -11.53
CA LYS A 58 8.47 10.24 -11.38
C LYS A 58 7.05 10.82 -11.26
N ALA A 59 6.03 10.15 -11.81
CA ALA A 59 4.63 10.58 -11.73
C ALA A 59 4.13 10.76 -10.28
N TYR A 60 4.71 10.04 -9.32
CA TYR A 60 4.33 10.17 -7.91
C TYR A 60 4.69 11.53 -7.31
N ALA A 61 5.70 12.24 -7.84
CA ALA A 61 5.97 13.61 -7.43
C ALA A 61 4.78 14.54 -7.73
N LEU A 62 4.15 14.36 -8.90
CA LEU A 62 2.97 15.12 -9.28
C LEU A 62 1.74 14.72 -8.42
N TYR A 63 1.61 13.43 -8.08
CA TYR A 63 0.52 12.99 -7.21
C TYR A 63 0.60 13.60 -5.82
N GLU A 64 1.79 13.69 -5.23
CA GLU A 64 1.98 14.33 -3.92
C GLU A 64 1.65 15.82 -3.94
N GLN A 65 2.05 16.52 -5.00
CA GLN A 65 1.73 17.94 -5.18
C GLN A 65 0.22 18.18 -5.34
N ASN A 66 -0.46 17.32 -6.11
CA ASN A 66 -1.87 17.53 -6.47
C ASN A 66 -2.87 16.98 -5.44
N ALA A 67 -2.47 16.03 -4.59
CA ALA A 67 -3.42 15.36 -3.71
C ALA A 67 -4.00 16.27 -2.63
N GLU A 68 -3.36 17.40 -2.31
CA GLU A 68 -3.73 18.32 -1.22
C GLU A 68 -3.90 17.61 0.14
N ARG A 69 -3.30 16.42 0.27
CA ARG A 69 -3.33 15.58 1.46
C ARG A 69 -2.04 14.78 1.55
N TYR A 70 -1.76 14.31 2.76
CA TYR A 70 -0.73 13.32 2.97
C TYR A 70 -1.06 12.01 2.23
N ILE A 71 -0.14 11.52 1.41
CA ILE A 71 -0.27 10.21 0.75
C ILE A 71 0.33 9.14 1.67
N PRO A 72 -0.50 8.29 2.31
CA PRO A 72 0.00 7.31 3.25
C PRO A 72 0.75 6.19 2.53
N VAL A 73 1.83 5.74 3.14
CA VAL A 73 2.63 4.59 2.70
C VAL A 73 2.48 3.48 3.73
N PHE A 74 2.34 2.25 3.24
CA PHE A 74 2.23 1.06 4.07
C PHE A 74 3.35 0.07 3.71
N ARG A 75 3.96 -0.50 4.74
CA ARG A 75 4.84 -1.66 4.61
C ARG A 75 3.96 -2.91 4.74
N ALA A 76 4.10 -3.82 3.77
CA ALA A 76 3.53 -5.15 3.90
C ALA A 76 4.60 -6.04 4.52
N ILE A 77 4.31 -6.58 5.70
CA ILE A 77 5.12 -7.60 6.35
C ILE A 77 4.52 -8.93 5.88
N VAL A 78 5.19 -9.57 4.93
CA VAL A 78 4.74 -10.86 4.38
C VAL A 78 5.21 -12.00 5.26
N ALA A 79 4.33 -12.98 5.46
CA ALA A 79 4.61 -14.22 6.15
C ALA A 79 4.66 -15.38 5.12
N GLU A 80 4.31 -16.58 5.56
CA GLU A 80 4.31 -17.78 4.71
C GLU A 80 3.40 -17.64 3.47
N ALA A 81 3.81 -18.34 2.42
CA ALA A 81 2.99 -18.51 1.23
C ALA A 81 1.73 -19.31 1.57
N VAL A 82 0.60 -18.95 0.96
CA VAL A 82 -0.68 -19.62 1.13
C VAL A 82 -1.20 -20.13 -0.21
N LEU A 83 -1.89 -21.27 -0.16
CA LEU A 83 -2.59 -21.80 -1.32
C LEU A 83 -3.72 -20.84 -1.71
N ALA A 84 -3.96 -20.68 -3.02
CA ALA A 84 -5.06 -19.87 -3.54
C ALA A 84 -6.42 -20.31 -2.97
N SER A 85 -6.60 -21.61 -2.71
CA SER A 85 -7.80 -22.18 -2.08
C SER A 85 -8.05 -21.74 -0.63
N ALA A 86 -7.05 -21.15 0.02
CA ALA A 86 -7.15 -20.62 1.39
C ALA A 86 -7.49 -19.12 1.41
N LEU A 87 -7.59 -18.46 0.25
CA LEU A 87 -8.01 -17.06 0.17
C LEU A 87 -9.53 -16.94 0.40
N PRO A 88 -9.98 -15.88 1.09
CA PRO A 88 -11.41 -15.60 1.20
C PRO A 88 -12.02 -15.36 -0.18
N SER A 89 -13.24 -15.84 -0.39
CA SER A 89 -13.99 -15.56 -1.61
C SER A 89 -14.19 -14.04 -1.74
N MET A 90 -13.77 -13.48 -2.88
CA MET A 90 -14.10 -12.10 -3.25
C MET A 90 -15.60 -12.08 -3.57
N GLY A 91 -16.41 -11.70 -2.58
CA GLY A 91 -17.86 -11.51 -2.73
C GLY A 91 -18.22 -10.29 -3.56
#